data_AF-A0A3A8WI84-F1
#
_entry.id   AF-A0A3A8WI84-F1
#
_cell.length_a   1.000
_cell.length_b   1.000
_cell.length_c   1.000
_cell.angle_alpha   90.00
_cell.angle_beta   90.00
_cell.angle_gamma   90.00
#
_symmetry.space_group_name_H-M   'P 1'
#
loop_
_entity.id
_entity.type
_entity.pdbx_description
1 polymer ?
#
loop_
_entity_poly.entity_id
_entity_poly.type
_entity_poly.pdbx_seq_one_letter_code
_entity_poly.pdbx_strand_id
1 'polypeptide(L)'
;MEYKFEDFKTEQGNKTVIVDGRYGYKLKISIFNPCVPVYYKEQLVRMLNAFIENNDVSTHSIGSVDGEITAYIDMDVAVSLKYAIQLYVWDNEGEEIKDYTIWKEVLPSDGHFPEFKDCIMGELERMAFGSEG
;
A
#
# COMPACT_ATOMS: atom_id res chain seq x y z
N MET A 1 1.72 -11.48 -19.31
CA MET A 1 0.77 -10.37 -19.52
C MET A 1 0.97 -9.45 -18.33
N GLU A 2 1.06 -8.13 -18.51
CA GLU A 2 1.23 -7.22 -17.36
C GLU A 2 -0.15 -6.71 -16.93
N TYR A 3 -0.56 -7.09 -15.74
CA TYR A 3 -1.78 -6.64 -15.07
C TYR A 3 -1.53 -5.34 -14.32
N LYS A 4 -2.55 -4.49 -14.23
CA LYS A 4 -2.55 -3.23 -13.50
C LYS A 4 -3.72 -3.17 -12.53
N PHE A 5 -3.66 -2.25 -11.57
CA PHE A 5 -4.78 -1.99 -10.66
C PHE A 5 -6.09 -1.65 -11.38
N GLU A 6 -6.02 -0.98 -12.54
CA GLU A 6 -7.18 -0.61 -13.36
C GLU A 6 -7.92 -1.79 -13.99
N ASP A 7 -7.31 -2.98 -14.01
CA ASP A 7 -7.94 -4.21 -14.49
C ASP A 7 -8.91 -4.82 -13.45
N PHE A 8 -8.97 -4.26 -12.24
CA PHE A 8 -9.71 -4.78 -11.10
C PHE A 8 -10.49 -3.68 -10.37
N LYS A 9 -11.37 -4.07 -9.44
CA LYS A 9 -11.97 -3.12 -8.50
C LYS A 9 -10.94 -2.69 -7.46
N THR A 10 -11.11 -1.46 -6.94
CA THR A 10 -10.25 -0.85 -5.92
C THR A 10 -11.11 -0.17 -4.86
N GLU A 11 -10.83 -0.38 -3.57
CA GLU A 11 -11.76 0.02 -2.48
C GLU A 11 -11.42 1.36 -1.80
N GLN A 12 -10.15 1.69 -1.59
CA GLN A 12 -9.77 2.83 -0.75
C GLN A 12 -9.77 4.18 -1.46
N GLY A 13 -9.78 4.21 -2.80
CA GLY A 13 -9.63 5.46 -3.57
C GLY A 13 -8.29 6.12 -3.26
N ASN A 14 -8.20 7.45 -3.20
CA ASN A 14 -6.95 8.19 -2.99
C ASN A 14 -6.70 8.61 -1.52
N LYS A 15 -7.28 7.89 -0.55
CA LYS A 15 -7.35 8.33 0.85
C LYS A 15 -6.05 8.17 1.62
N THR A 16 -5.89 9.02 2.63
CA THR A 16 -4.89 8.87 3.70
C THR A 16 -5.62 8.80 5.04
N VAL A 17 -5.23 7.85 5.89
CA VAL A 17 -5.85 7.62 7.21
C VAL A 17 -4.80 7.27 8.27
N ILE A 18 -5.08 7.61 9.52
CA ILE A 18 -4.34 7.09 10.69
C ILE A 18 -5.24 6.08 11.39
N VAL A 19 -4.70 4.89 11.66
CA VAL A 19 -5.42 3.80 12.31
C VAL A 19 -4.58 3.16 13.41
N ASP A 20 -5.25 2.44 14.30
CA ASP A 20 -4.58 1.58 15.27
C ASP A 20 -3.92 0.40 14.54
N GLY A 21 -2.61 0.23 14.73
CA GLY A 21 -1.85 -0.90 14.25
C GLY A 21 -1.36 -1.78 15.40
N ARG A 22 -0.95 -3.01 15.07
CA ARG A 22 -0.41 -3.99 16.04
C ARG A 22 0.73 -3.45 16.90
N TYR A 23 1.54 -2.53 16.34
CA TYR A 23 2.73 -1.96 16.97
C TYR A 23 2.57 -0.46 17.28
N GLY A 24 1.33 0.01 17.44
CA GLY A 24 1.01 1.42 17.65
C GLY A 24 0.33 2.05 16.43
N TYR A 25 0.21 3.39 16.43
CA TYR A 25 -0.47 4.11 15.36
C TYR A 25 0.25 3.96 14.02
N LYS A 26 -0.54 3.72 12.97
CA LYS A 26 -0.05 3.55 11.60
C LYS A 26 -0.74 4.53 10.67
N LEU A 27 0.07 5.31 9.95
CA LEU A 27 -0.38 6.07 8.78
C LEU A 27 -0.50 5.11 7.59
N LYS A 28 -1.63 5.17 6.89
CA LYS A 28 -1.88 4.47 5.63
C LYS A 28 -2.17 5.51 4.56
N ILE A 29 -1.41 5.50 3.48
CA ILE A 29 -1.65 6.32 2.29
C ILE A 29 -1.95 5.36 1.15
N SER A 30 -3.14 5.45 0.56
CA SER A 30 -3.47 4.63 -0.60
C SER A 30 -2.50 4.92 -1.75
N ILE A 31 -2.16 3.88 -2.50
CA ILE A 31 -1.30 3.97 -3.68
C ILE A 31 -1.89 4.86 -4.79
N PHE A 32 -3.21 5.08 -4.79
CA PHE A 32 -3.89 5.99 -5.72
C PHE A 32 -3.79 7.46 -5.31
N ASN A 33 -3.23 7.76 -4.13
CA ASN A 33 -2.97 9.13 -3.73
C ASN A 33 -1.96 9.80 -4.71
N PRO A 34 -2.27 10.99 -5.25
CA PRO A 34 -1.38 11.73 -6.16
C PRO A 34 0.01 12.00 -5.57
N CYS A 35 0.13 12.10 -4.24
CA CYS A 35 1.41 12.38 -3.58
C CYS A 35 2.34 11.16 -3.54
N VAL A 36 1.83 9.95 -3.76
CA VAL A 36 2.65 8.75 -3.71
C VAL A 36 3.60 8.73 -4.91
N PRO A 37 4.92 8.55 -4.70
CA PRO A 37 5.88 8.51 -5.80
C PRO A 37 5.60 7.40 -6.80
N VAL A 38 5.83 7.67 -8.08
CA VAL A 38 5.58 6.73 -9.20
C VAL A 38 6.30 5.40 -8.98
N TYR A 39 7.52 5.43 -8.46
CA TYR A 39 8.29 4.22 -8.13
C TYR A 39 7.48 3.22 -7.27
N TYR A 40 6.81 3.69 -6.23
CA TYR A 40 6.05 2.80 -5.34
C TYR A 40 4.78 2.28 -6.00
N LYS A 41 4.15 3.07 -6.89
CA LYS A 41 3.02 2.61 -7.72
C LYS A 41 3.46 1.44 -8.61
N GLU A 42 4.61 1.58 -9.27
CA GLU A 42 5.19 0.53 -10.11
C GLU A 42 5.60 -0.70 -9.29
N GLN A 43 6.18 -0.52 -8.09
CA GLN A 43 6.51 -1.65 -7.20
C GLN A 43 5.26 -2.45 -6.84
N LEU A 44 4.15 -1.78 -6.56
CA LEU A 44 2.90 -2.44 -6.22
C LEU A 44 2.28 -3.19 -7.40
N VAL A 45 2.38 -2.63 -8.62
CA VAL A 45 2.02 -3.35 -9.86
C VAL A 45 2.88 -4.60 -10.04
N ARG A 46 4.20 -4.52 -9.80
CA ARG A 46 5.08 -5.69 -9.86
C ARG A 46 4.72 -6.75 -8.83
N MET A 47 4.35 -6.34 -7.61
CA MET A 47 3.87 -7.25 -6.56
C MET A 47 2.58 -7.96 -6.98
N LEU A 48 1.64 -7.26 -7.62
CA LEU A 48 0.39 -7.84 -8.12
C LEU A 48 0.65 -8.88 -9.20
N ASN A 49 1.47 -8.56 -10.19
CA ASN A 49 1.83 -9.49 -11.26
C ASN A 49 2.51 -10.73 -10.69
N ALA A 50 3.49 -10.55 -9.80
CA ALA A 50 4.17 -11.66 -9.14
C ALA A 50 3.21 -12.50 -8.28
N PHE A 51 2.22 -11.88 -7.63
CA PHE A 51 1.21 -12.61 -6.87
C PHE A 51 0.36 -13.51 -7.78
N ILE A 52 -0.17 -12.96 -8.87
CA ILE A 52 -0.99 -13.71 -9.83
C ILE A 52 -0.18 -14.87 -10.44
N GLU A 53 1.05 -14.60 -10.88
CA GLU A 53 1.92 -15.61 -11.48
C GLU A 53 2.31 -16.73 -10.51
N ASN A 54 2.60 -16.41 -9.25
CA ASN A 54 3.10 -17.40 -8.28
C ASN A 54 2.00 -18.24 -7.61
N ASN A 55 0.78 -17.74 -7.54
CA ASN A 55 -0.32 -18.39 -6.81
C ASN A 55 -1.35 -19.06 -7.72
N ASP A 56 -1.17 -19.01 -9.05
CA ASP A 56 -2.10 -19.55 -10.05
C ASP A 56 -3.55 -19.09 -9.82
N VAL A 57 -3.72 -17.86 -9.31
CA VAL A 57 -5.03 -17.28 -9.01
C VAL A 57 -5.69 -16.90 -10.33
N SER A 58 -6.92 -17.39 -10.55
CA SER A 58 -7.71 -16.98 -11.70
C SER A 58 -7.97 -15.48 -11.61
N THR A 59 -7.50 -14.71 -12.59
CA THR A 59 -7.74 -13.25 -12.59
C THR A 59 -9.22 -12.89 -12.62
N HIS A 60 -10.09 -13.83 -13.04
CA HIS A 60 -11.54 -13.66 -13.04
C HIS A 60 -12.18 -13.86 -11.66
N SER A 61 -11.49 -14.52 -10.72
CA SER A 61 -11.96 -14.67 -9.34
C SER A 61 -11.54 -13.51 -8.44
N ILE A 62 -10.52 -12.73 -8.83
CA ILE A 62 -10.11 -11.52 -8.12
C ILE A 62 -11.26 -10.50 -8.14
N GLY A 63 -11.90 -10.33 -6.99
CA GLY A 63 -13.00 -9.40 -6.81
C GLY A 63 -12.54 -7.97 -6.69
N SER A 64 -11.42 -7.75 -6.00
CA SER A 64 -10.85 -6.43 -5.75
C SER A 64 -9.37 -6.54 -5.41
N VAL A 65 -8.63 -5.46 -5.65
CA VAL A 65 -7.24 -5.27 -5.26
C VAL A 65 -7.04 -3.87 -4.72
N ASP A 66 -6.13 -3.69 -3.77
CA ASP A 66 -5.78 -2.37 -3.27
C ASP A 66 -4.33 -2.34 -2.82
N GLY A 67 -3.78 -1.16 -2.65
CA GLY A 67 -2.43 -1.01 -2.14
C GLY A 67 -2.25 0.27 -1.36
N GLU A 68 -1.34 0.21 -0.39
CA GLU A 68 -0.99 1.36 0.44
C GLU A 68 0.51 1.39 0.69
N ILE A 69 1.03 2.59 0.86
CA ILE A 69 2.28 2.79 1.60
C ILE A 69 1.93 3.09 3.05
N THR A 70 2.75 2.60 3.97
CA THR A 70 2.49 2.72 5.40
C THR A 70 3.72 3.16 6.16
N ALA A 71 3.48 3.93 7.21
CA ALA A 71 4.48 4.26 8.21
C ALA A 71 3.89 4.13 9.60
N TYR A 72 4.57 3.40 10.49
CA TYR A 72 4.24 3.47 11.91
C TYR A 72 4.75 4.79 12.48
N ILE A 73 3.91 5.49 13.23
CA ILE A 73 4.23 6.81 13.80
C ILE A 73 4.95 6.64 15.15
N ASP A 74 4.72 5.54 15.85
CA ASP A 74 5.28 5.27 17.18
C ASP A 74 6.81 5.09 17.19
N MET A 75 7.49 5.66 18.19
CA MET A 75 8.96 5.75 18.25
C MET A 75 9.64 4.40 18.46
N ASP A 76 8.97 3.43 19.09
CA ASP A 76 9.58 2.15 19.50
C ASP A 76 9.43 1.03 18.45
N VAL A 77 8.93 1.34 17.25
CA VAL A 77 8.79 0.36 16.17
C VAL A 77 10.12 0.12 15.46
N ALA A 78 10.52 -1.16 15.39
CA ALA A 78 11.73 -1.58 14.68
C ALA A 78 11.73 -1.09 13.22
N VAL A 79 12.91 -0.68 12.72
CA VAL A 79 13.06 -0.07 11.38
C VAL A 79 12.49 -0.95 10.25
N SER A 80 12.69 -2.26 10.31
CA SER A 80 12.15 -3.22 9.32
C SER A 80 10.62 -3.31 9.29
N LEU A 81 9.95 -2.87 10.36
CA LEU A 81 8.50 -2.81 10.46
C LEU A 81 7.96 -1.39 10.26
N LYS A 82 8.84 -0.39 10.30
CA LYS A 82 8.50 1.04 10.38
C LYS A 82 7.86 1.54 9.10
N TYR A 83 8.34 1.08 7.94
CA TYR A 83 7.90 1.54 6.62
C TYR A 83 7.68 0.35 5.69
N ALA A 84 6.59 0.39 4.92
CA ALA A 84 6.30 -0.67 3.97
C ALA A 84 5.33 -0.27 2.87
N ILE A 85 5.32 -1.08 1.83
CA ILE A 85 4.24 -1.15 0.85
C ILE A 85 3.44 -2.44 1.07
N GLN A 86 2.12 -2.32 1.01
CA GLN A 86 1.19 -3.43 1.19
C GLN A 86 0.29 -3.56 -0.03
N LEU A 87 0.12 -4.79 -0.51
CA LEU A 87 -0.87 -5.16 -1.52
C LEU A 87 -1.95 -6.00 -0.84
N TYR A 88 -3.20 -5.67 -1.10
CA TYR A 88 -4.38 -6.41 -0.70
C TYR A 88 -5.03 -7.03 -1.93
N VAL A 89 -5.37 -8.31 -1.86
CA VAL A 89 -6.10 -9.01 -2.92
C VAL A 89 -7.26 -9.74 -2.27
N TRP A 90 -8.48 -9.48 -2.75
CA TRP A 90 -9.69 -10.18 -2.35
C TRP A 90 -10.12 -11.10 -3.48
N ASP A 91 -9.98 -12.41 -3.24
CA ASP A 91 -10.27 -13.47 -4.18
C ASP A 91 -11.62 -14.12 -3.84
N ASN A 92 -12.56 -14.06 -4.78
CA ASN A 92 -13.92 -14.58 -4.66
C ASN A 92 -14.06 -15.91 -5.42
N GLU A 93 -13.22 -16.88 -5.09
CA GLU A 93 -13.29 -18.20 -5.70
C GLU A 93 -14.34 -19.09 -4.98
N GLY A 94 -15.51 -19.24 -5.59
CA GLY A 94 -16.59 -20.09 -5.08
C GLY A 94 -17.44 -19.40 -4.00
N GLU A 95 -17.67 -20.09 -2.87
CA GLU A 95 -18.51 -19.58 -1.76
C GLU A 95 -17.69 -18.84 -0.69
N GLU A 96 -16.35 -18.86 -0.75
CA GLU A 96 -15.46 -18.29 0.26
C GLU A 96 -14.67 -17.11 -0.31
N ILE A 97 -14.62 -16.01 0.43
CA ILE A 97 -13.77 -14.85 0.12
C ILE A 97 -12.42 -15.08 0.81
N LYS A 98 -11.34 -15.09 0.03
CA LYS A 98 -9.97 -15.19 0.54
C LYS A 98 -9.27 -13.84 0.46
N ASP A 99 -8.71 -13.42 1.59
CA ASP A 99 -8.01 -12.15 1.73
C ASP A 99 -6.50 -12.40 1.79
N TYR A 100 -5.77 -11.89 0.79
CA TYR A 100 -4.32 -11.93 0.77
C TYR A 100 -3.76 -10.55 1.10
N THR A 101 -2.77 -10.51 1.99
CA THR A 101 -1.96 -9.31 2.25
C THR A 101 -0.50 -9.63 1.96
N ILE A 102 0.05 -9.00 0.93
CA ILE A 102 1.47 -9.09 0.61
C ILE A 102 2.16 -7.84 1.16
N TRP A 103 3.24 -8.05 1.91
CA TRP A 103 4.01 -7.01 2.58
C TRP A 103 5.42 -6.95 2.01
N LYS A 104 5.91 -5.74 1.72
CA LYS A 104 7.32 -5.49 1.41
C LYS A 104 7.82 -4.31 2.24
N GLU A 105 8.90 -4.53 2.99
CA GLU A 105 9.55 -3.49 3.77
C GLU A 105 10.20 -2.44 2.87
N VAL A 106 10.26 -1.19 3.36
CA VAL A 106 11.01 -0.09 2.76
C VAL A 106 12.04 0.36 3.79
N LEU A 107 13.32 0.25 3.45
CA LEU A 107 14.40 0.51 4.39
C LEU A 107 15.01 1.90 4.15
N PRO A 108 15.56 2.56 5.20
CA PRO A 108 16.28 3.82 5.04
C PRO A 108 17.48 3.76 4.08
N SER A 109 18.00 2.56 3.82
CA SER A 109 19.07 2.31 2.85
C SER A 109 18.59 2.25 1.40
N ASP A 110 17.27 2.20 1.15
CA ASP A 110 16.72 2.11 -0.20
C ASP A 110 16.90 3.44 -0.94
N GLY A 111 17.26 3.36 -2.22
CA GLY A 111 17.56 4.56 -3.03
C GLY A 111 16.39 5.54 -3.16
N HIS A 112 15.14 5.05 -3.06
CA HIS A 112 13.92 5.86 -3.14
C HIS A 112 13.29 6.16 -1.77
N PHE A 113 14.00 5.88 -0.68
CA PHE A 113 13.52 6.16 0.67
C PHE A 113 13.27 7.66 0.94
N PRO A 114 14.10 8.61 0.44
CA PRO A 114 13.83 10.03 0.63
C PRO A 114 12.45 10.44 0.10
N GLU A 115 12.07 10.01 -1.11
CA GLU A 115 10.76 10.32 -1.71
C GLU A 115 9.61 9.68 -0.92
N PHE A 116 9.83 8.50 -0.36
CA PHE A 116 8.86 7.86 0.53
C PHE A 116 8.65 8.69 1.80
N LYS A 117 9.75 9.10 2.45
CA LYS A 117 9.71 9.88 3.67
C LYS A 117 9.03 11.23 3.43
N ASP A 118 9.35 11.92 2.34
CA ASP A 118 8.75 13.20 1.99
C ASP A 118 7.24 13.07 1.75
N CYS A 119 6.81 11.98 1.10
CA CYS A 119 5.40 11.65 0.94
C CYS A 119 4.68 11.49 2.29
N ILE A 120 5.25 10.70 3.21
CA ILE A 120 4.71 10.48 4.56
C ILE A 120 4.61 11.78 5.35
N MET A 121 5.70 12.57 5.37
CA MET A 121 5.74 13.83 6.12
C MET A 121 4.76 14.86 5.53
N GLY A 122 4.68 14.98 4.21
CA GLY A 122 3.75 15.89 3.55
C GLY A 122 2.28 15.57 3.81
N GLU A 123 1.91 14.28 3.87
CA GLU A 123 0.55 13.90 4.28
C GLU A 123 0.27 14.20 5.75
N LEU A 124 1.22 13.93 6.65
CA LEU A 124 1.07 14.25 8.07
C LEU A 124 0.92 15.76 8.31
N GLU A 125 1.72 16.59 7.62
CA GLU A 125 1.61 18.04 7.67
C GLU A 125 0.25 18.51 7.16
N ARG A 126 -0.23 17.99 6.02
CA ARG A 126 -1.57 18.30 5.50
C ARG A 126 -2.68 17.92 6.47
N MET A 127 -2.55 16.79 7.17
CA MET A 127 -3.51 16.36 8.18
C MET A 127 -3.48 17.25 9.43
N ALA A 128 -2.31 17.68 9.87
CA ALA A 128 -2.14 18.47 11.08
C ALA A 128 -2.56 19.94 10.90
N PHE A 129 -2.26 20.52 9.74
CA PHE A 129 -2.43 21.96 9.49
C PHE A 129 -3.56 22.28 8.52
N GLY A 130 -4.19 21.28 7.92
CA GLY A 130 -5.16 21.46 6.85
C GLY A 130 -4.49 21.91 5.55
N SER A 131 -5.16 21.65 4.42
CA SER A 131 -4.78 22.26 3.15
C SER A 131 -5.27 23.72 3.14
N GLU A 132 -4.42 24.66 3.58
CA GLU A 132 -4.55 26.04 3.10
C GLU A 132 -4.06 26.08 1.64
N GLY A 133 -5.02 26.02 0.71
CA GLY A 133 -4.79 26.11 -0.74
C GLY A 133 -6.08 25.96 -1.53
#